data_AF-M5G175-F1
#
_entry.id   AF-M5G175-F1
#
_cell.length_a   1.000
_cell.length_b   1.000
_cell.length_c   1.000
_cell.angle_alpha   90.00
_cell.angle_beta   90.00
_cell.angle_gamma   90.00
#
_symmetry.space_group_name_H-M   'P 1'
#
loop_
_entity.id
_entity.type
_entity.pdbx_description
1 polymer ?
#
loop_
_entity_poly.entity_id
_entity_poly.type
_entity_poly.pdbx_seq_one_letter_code
_entity_poly.pdbx_strand_id
1 'polypeptide(L)'
;SALDKYNDLTKKLNTPCPILMYNTVISMMWVSDLTILQYSRNNVQCTAWADKLVRSMTVKWLLVQCAKEKMCQLDVKVRRLWTAVHNEPHALQETISREASAWCSLLTVEMCCHLEKREAVDLLLHGCIQQIFALPGF
;
A
#
# COMPACT_ATOMS: atom_id res chain seq x y z
N SER A 1 -5.73 43.68 8.68
CA SER A 1 -5.38 42.25 8.75
C SER A 1 -4.02 41.99 8.09
N ALA A 2 -3.37 40.85 8.34
CA ALA A 2 -2.17 40.44 7.58
C ALA A 2 -2.48 40.29 6.08
N LEU A 3 -3.71 39.87 5.74
CA LEU A 3 -4.22 39.78 4.37
C LEU A 3 -4.26 41.16 3.67
N ASP A 4 -4.76 42.18 4.35
CA ASP A 4 -4.83 43.55 3.78
C ASP A 4 -3.43 44.11 3.54
N LYS A 5 -2.51 43.89 4.50
CA LYS A 5 -1.10 44.28 4.34
C LYS A 5 -0.45 43.57 3.14
N TYR A 6 -0.72 42.29 2.94
CA TYR A 6 -0.25 41.56 1.77
C TYR A 6 -0.81 42.16 0.47
N ASN A 7 -2.13 42.37 0.40
CA ASN A 7 -2.81 42.95 -0.76
C ASN A 7 -2.34 44.38 -1.08
N ASP A 8 -1.93 45.16 -0.08
CA ASP A 8 -1.38 46.50 -0.28
C ASP A 8 0.08 46.50 -0.74
N LEU A 9 0.85 45.49 -0.31
CA LEU A 9 2.23 45.29 -0.77
C LEU A 9 2.28 44.75 -2.19
N THR A 10 1.37 43.85 -2.57
CA THR A 10 1.34 43.28 -3.93
C THR A 10 1.00 44.30 -5.01
N LYS A 11 0.23 45.34 -4.67
CA LYS A 11 -0.02 46.49 -5.57
C LYS A 11 1.26 47.26 -5.94
N LYS A 12 2.32 47.16 -5.12
CA LYS A 12 3.60 47.85 -5.32
C LYS A 12 4.63 47.02 -6.10
N LEU A 13 4.29 45.79 -6.48
CA LEU A 13 5.15 44.94 -7.31
C LEU A 13 5.05 45.34 -8.79
N ASN A 14 6.15 45.15 -9.54
CA ASN A 14 6.22 45.40 -10.98
C ASN A 14 5.19 44.60 -11.79
N THR A 15 4.76 43.44 -11.26
CA THR A 15 3.64 42.66 -11.76
C THR A 15 2.52 42.67 -10.72
N PRO A 16 1.40 43.37 -10.96
CA PRO A 16 0.30 43.40 -10.01
C PRO A 16 -0.27 41.99 -9.83
N CYS A 17 -0.18 41.45 -8.62
CA CYS A 17 -0.82 40.17 -8.28
C CYS A 17 -2.32 40.35 -8.03
N PRO A 18 -3.15 39.32 -8.29
CA PRO A 18 -4.57 39.36 -7.96
C PRO A 18 -4.79 39.55 -6.45
N ILE A 19 -5.83 40.30 -6.11
CA ILE A 19 -6.23 40.55 -4.72
C ILE A 19 -6.66 39.22 -4.09
N LEU A 20 -6.02 38.83 -2.98
CA LEU A 20 -6.37 37.62 -2.26
C LEU A 20 -7.55 37.88 -1.32
N MET A 21 -8.60 37.09 -1.48
CA MET A 21 -9.73 37.07 -0.54
C MET A 21 -9.55 35.97 0.50
N TYR A 22 -10.16 36.14 1.67
CA TYR A 22 -10.07 35.18 2.77
C TYR A 22 -10.51 33.77 2.35
N ASN A 23 -11.59 33.65 1.58
CA ASN A 23 -12.05 32.38 1.02
C ASN A 23 -11.01 31.72 0.12
N THR A 24 -10.28 32.53 -0.66
CA THR A 24 -9.18 32.07 -1.53
C THR A 24 -8.00 31.56 -0.71
N VAL A 25 -7.66 32.22 0.40
CA VAL A 25 -6.59 31.76 1.31
C VAL A 25 -6.94 30.39 1.89
N ILE A 26 -8.15 30.23 2.43
CA ILE A 26 -8.60 28.95 2.98
C ILE A 26 -8.63 27.88 1.88
N SER A 27 -9.15 28.22 0.70
CA SER A 27 -9.18 27.31 -0.43
C SER A 27 -7.81 27.05 -1.04
N MET A 28 -6.73 27.70 -0.60
CA MET A 28 -5.35 27.41 -1.01
C MET A 28 -4.52 26.80 0.13
N MET A 29 -5.06 26.70 1.35
CA MET A 29 -4.35 26.10 2.48
C MET A 29 -4.04 24.60 2.23
N TRP A 30 -4.87 23.89 1.46
CA TRP A 30 -4.57 22.51 1.04
C TRP A 30 -3.42 22.44 0.01
N VAL A 31 -3.18 23.55 -0.71
CA VAL A 31 -2.07 23.68 -1.65
C VAL A 31 -0.78 23.82 -0.85
N SER A 32 -0.77 24.54 0.28
CA SER A 32 0.41 24.65 1.16
C SER A 32 0.85 23.32 1.81
N ASP A 33 -0.02 22.31 1.88
CA ASP A 33 0.36 20.95 2.31
C ASP A 33 1.28 20.23 1.30
N LEU A 34 1.47 20.81 0.11
CA LEU A 34 2.43 20.31 -0.88
C LEU A 34 3.81 20.91 -0.61
N THR A 35 4.67 20.13 0.05
CA THR A 35 6.11 20.44 0.20
C THR A 35 6.80 20.72 -1.14
N ILE A 36 6.31 20.13 -2.23
CA ILE A 36 6.77 20.37 -3.61
C ILE A 36 6.65 21.85 -4.03
N LEU A 37 5.69 22.60 -3.50
CA LEU A 37 5.49 24.00 -3.88
C LEU A 37 6.51 24.95 -3.29
N GLN A 38 7.14 24.56 -2.17
CA GLN A 38 8.22 25.35 -1.57
C GLN A 38 9.44 25.45 -2.50
N TYR A 39 9.59 24.49 -3.42
CA TYR A 39 10.70 24.41 -4.37
C TYR A 39 10.30 24.77 -5.81
N SER A 40 9.02 25.03 -6.07
CA SER A 40 8.55 25.39 -7.42
C SER A 40 8.81 26.86 -7.70
N ARG A 41 9.60 27.16 -8.74
CA ARG A 41 9.76 28.52 -9.28
C ARG A 41 8.57 28.98 -10.14
N ASN A 42 7.69 28.05 -10.53
CA ASN A 42 6.54 28.33 -11.38
C ASN A 42 5.27 28.45 -10.54
N ASN A 43 4.35 29.32 -10.98
CA ASN A 43 3.04 29.42 -10.35
C ASN A 43 2.20 28.16 -10.66
N VAL A 44 2.22 27.23 -9.73
CA VAL A 44 1.51 25.95 -9.83
C VAL A 44 0.00 26.10 -9.67
N GLN A 45 -0.46 27.21 -9.07
CA GLN A 45 -1.88 27.42 -8.78
C GLN A 45 -2.76 27.41 -10.03
N CYS A 46 -2.20 27.70 -11.21
CA CYS A 46 -2.93 27.70 -12.48
C CYS A 46 -2.92 26.34 -13.20
N THR A 47 -2.31 25.31 -12.62
CA THR A 47 -2.22 23.99 -13.23
C THR A 47 -3.44 23.13 -12.91
N ALA A 48 -3.85 22.26 -13.82
CA ALA A 48 -5.01 21.38 -13.62
C ALA A 48 -4.85 20.44 -12.40
N TRP A 49 -3.63 20.11 -11.98
CA TRP A 49 -3.38 19.28 -10.80
C TRP A 49 -3.48 20.05 -9.47
N ALA A 50 -3.44 21.39 -9.53
CA ALA A 50 -3.76 22.28 -8.43
C ALA A 50 -5.28 22.58 -8.34
N ASP A 51 -6.11 21.94 -9.16
CA ASP A 51 -7.55 21.90 -8.92
C ASP A 51 -7.89 20.81 -7.88
N LYS A 52 -8.66 21.19 -6.87
CA LYS A 52 -9.03 20.31 -5.74
C LYS A 52 -9.86 19.11 -6.20
N LEU A 53 -10.80 19.31 -7.13
CA LEU A 53 -11.66 18.25 -7.65
C LEU A 53 -10.84 17.28 -8.49
N VAL A 54 -10.01 17.80 -9.41
CA VAL A 54 -9.12 16.98 -10.24
C VAL A 54 -8.25 16.11 -9.34
N ARG A 55 -7.58 16.70 -8.34
CA ARG A 55 -6.75 15.95 -7.41
C ARG A 55 -7.52 14.89 -6.63
N SER A 56 -8.70 15.24 -6.11
CA SER A 56 -9.55 14.28 -5.37
C SER A 56 -9.95 13.11 -6.26
N MET A 57 -10.31 13.37 -7.52
CA MET A 57 -10.63 12.33 -8.49
C MET A 57 -9.40 11.49 -8.85
N THR A 58 -8.23 12.09 -9.07
CA THR A 58 -6.99 11.38 -9.35
C THR A 58 -6.60 10.45 -8.21
N VAL A 59 -6.70 10.90 -6.94
CA VAL A 59 -6.44 10.06 -5.77
C VAL A 59 -7.39 8.87 -5.74
N LYS A 60 -8.70 9.10 -5.92
CA LYS A 60 -9.70 8.02 -5.97
C LYS A 60 -9.42 7.05 -7.12
N TRP A 61 -9.08 7.55 -8.30
CA TRP A 61 -8.73 6.73 -9.46
C TRP A 61 -7.49 5.87 -9.19
N LEU A 62 -6.43 6.46 -8.62
CA LEU A 62 -5.22 5.73 -8.24
C LEU A 62 -5.52 4.64 -7.22
N LEU A 63 -6.35 4.92 -6.22
CA LEU A 63 -6.78 3.92 -5.24
C LEU A 63 -7.50 2.74 -5.92
N VAL A 64 -8.35 3.01 -6.91
CA VAL A 64 -9.01 1.96 -7.70
C VAL A 64 -8.00 1.14 -8.50
N GLN A 65 -7.01 1.77 -9.14
CA GLN A 65 -5.96 1.05 -9.87
C GLN A 65 -5.12 0.19 -8.93
N CYS A 66 -4.69 0.74 -7.79
CA CYS A 66 -3.97 -0.01 -6.77
C CYS A 66 -4.80 -1.17 -6.22
N ALA A 67 -6.12 -0.99 -6.03
CA ALA A 67 -7.00 -2.06 -5.59
C ALA A 67 -7.04 -3.21 -6.62
N LYS A 68 -7.18 -2.89 -7.92
CA LYS A 68 -7.15 -3.88 -9.00
C LYS A 68 -5.84 -4.65 -9.04
N GLU A 69 -4.71 -3.95 -8.95
CA GLU A 69 -3.40 -4.59 -8.92
C GLU A 69 -3.24 -5.49 -7.69
N LYS A 70 -3.66 -5.01 -6.52
CA LYS A 70 -3.62 -5.80 -5.28
C LYS A 70 -4.48 -7.06 -5.38
N MET A 71 -5.63 -7.01 -6.06
CA MET A 71 -6.44 -8.21 -6.31
C MET A 71 -5.67 -9.24 -7.15
N CYS A 72 -5.03 -8.82 -8.24
CA CYS A 72 -4.20 -9.70 -9.06
C CYS A 72 -3.03 -10.30 -8.26
N GLN A 73 -2.36 -9.48 -7.45
CA GLN A 73 -1.26 -9.95 -6.59
C GLN A 73 -1.75 -10.92 -5.52
N LEU A 74 -2.95 -10.70 -4.97
CA LEU A 74 -3.54 -11.57 -3.96
C LEU A 74 -3.81 -12.96 -4.52
N ASP A 75 -4.36 -13.08 -5.74
CA ASP A 75 -4.60 -14.39 -6.37
C ASP A 75 -3.30 -15.20 -6.50
N VAL A 76 -2.22 -14.58 -7.02
CA VAL A 76 -0.91 -15.24 -7.11
C VAL A 76 -0.40 -15.68 -5.73
N LYS A 77 -0.57 -14.84 -4.70
CA LYS A 77 -0.15 -15.16 -3.33
C LYS A 77 -0.96 -16.29 -2.73
N VAL A 78 -2.28 -16.30 -2.92
CA VAL A 78 -3.17 -17.35 -2.41
C VAL A 78 -2.81 -18.70 -3.04
N ARG A 79 -2.57 -18.74 -4.35
CA ARG A 79 -2.11 -19.96 -5.04
C ARG A 79 -0.76 -20.45 -4.51
N ARG A 80 0.21 -19.54 -4.35
CA ARG A 80 1.53 -19.89 -3.77
C ARG A 80 1.39 -20.42 -2.35
N LEU A 81 0.55 -19.79 -1.54
CA LEU A 81 0.29 -20.22 -0.17
C LEU A 81 -0.35 -21.61 -0.14
N TRP A 82 -1.35 -21.86 -1.01
CA TRP A 82 -1.97 -23.18 -1.15
C TRP A 82 -0.94 -24.27 -1.50
N THR A 83 -0.08 -23.99 -2.49
CA THR A 83 1.00 -24.89 -2.88
C THR A 83 1.99 -25.12 -1.75
N ALA A 84 2.36 -24.07 -1.00
CA ALA A 84 3.27 -24.18 0.13
C ALA A 84 2.69 -25.05 1.26
N VAL A 85 1.42 -24.83 1.60
CA VAL A 85 0.68 -25.59 2.62
C VAL A 85 0.55 -27.07 2.23
N HIS A 86 0.36 -27.39 0.96
CA HIS A 86 0.23 -28.79 0.53
C HIS A 86 1.57 -29.48 0.32
N ASN A 87 2.55 -28.83 -0.32
CA ASN A 87 3.75 -29.51 -0.79
C ASN A 87 4.90 -29.47 0.22
N GLU A 88 5.04 -28.39 0.99
CA GLU A 88 6.20 -28.24 1.88
C GLU A 88 6.18 -29.20 3.08
N PRO A 89 5.03 -29.49 3.74
CA PRO A 89 4.98 -30.50 4.79
C PRO A 89 5.38 -31.89 4.29
N HIS A 90 4.90 -32.29 3.12
CA HIS A 90 5.27 -33.57 2.50
C HIS A 90 6.77 -33.64 2.20
N ALA A 91 7.35 -32.60 1.59
CA ALA A 91 8.78 -32.55 1.31
C ALA A 91 9.63 -32.58 2.59
N LEU A 92 9.16 -31.92 3.65
CA LEU A 92 9.83 -31.93 4.95
C LEU A 92 9.75 -33.32 5.60
N GLN A 93 8.60 -33.99 5.54
CA GLN A 93 8.40 -35.34 6.06
C GLN A 93 9.26 -36.39 5.34
N GLU A 94 9.39 -36.29 4.01
CA GLU A 94 10.30 -37.12 3.22
C GLU A 94 11.76 -36.91 3.63
N THR A 95 12.15 -35.65 3.84
CA THR A 95 13.50 -35.29 4.28
C THR A 95 13.78 -35.85 5.68
N ILE A 96 12.85 -35.70 6.62
CA ILE A 96 12.95 -36.27 7.97
C ILE A 96 13.13 -37.78 7.90
N SER A 97 12.34 -38.46 7.07
CA SER A 97 12.40 -39.92 6.91
C SER A 97 13.76 -40.37 6.36
N ARG A 98 14.35 -39.60 5.43
CA ARG A 98 15.70 -39.85 4.91
C ARG A 98 16.78 -39.64 5.98
N GLU A 99 16.75 -38.52 6.70
CA GLU A 99 17.75 -38.20 7.73
C GLU A 99 17.65 -39.12 8.96
N ALA A 100 16.45 -39.63 9.27
CA ALA A 100 16.23 -40.62 10.31
C ALA A 100 16.95 -41.95 10.03
N SER A 101 17.14 -42.30 8.76
CA SER A 101 17.98 -43.44 8.36
C SER A 101 19.48 -43.17 8.51
N ALA A 102 19.89 -41.91 8.65
CA ALA A 102 21.27 -41.45 8.68
C ALA A 102 21.70 -41.02 10.11
N TRP A 103 21.54 -41.88 11.12
CA TRP A 103 22.16 -41.81 12.46
C TRP A 103 22.10 -40.47 13.26
N CYS A 104 21.41 -39.42 12.79
CA CYS A 104 21.43 -38.10 13.40
C CYS A 104 20.10 -37.82 14.13
N SER A 105 20.02 -38.28 15.37
CA SER A 105 18.79 -38.24 16.17
C SER A 105 18.37 -36.84 16.62
N LEU A 106 19.30 -35.88 16.78
CA LEU A 106 18.95 -34.55 17.30
C LEU A 106 18.35 -33.64 16.23
N LEU A 107 18.93 -33.66 15.02
CA LEU A 107 18.43 -32.88 13.88
C LEU A 107 17.02 -33.33 13.48
N THR A 108 16.78 -34.63 13.45
CA THR A 108 15.46 -35.20 13.12
C THR A 108 14.40 -34.82 14.15
N VAL A 109 14.72 -34.78 15.44
CA VAL A 109 13.81 -34.30 16.49
C VAL A 109 13.46 -32.82 16.30
N GLU A 110 14.44 -31.96 15.99
CA GLU A 110 14.19 -30.53 15.72
C GLU A 110 13.34 -30.35 14.45
N MET A 111 13.60 -31.12 13.39
CA MET A 111 12.81 -31.09 12.16
C MET A 111 11.36 -31.54 12.39
N CYS A 112 11.13 -32.58 13.21
CA CYS A 112 9.78 -32.99 13.61
C CYS A 112 9.07 -31.90 14.40
N CYS A 113 9.74 -31.30 15.39
CA CYS A 113 9.20 -30.19 16.17
C CYS A 113 8.86 -28.97 15.28
N HIS A 114 9.67 -28.72 14.25
CA HIS A 114 9.40 -27.68 13.26
C HIS A 114 8.17 -28.02 12.40
N LEU A 115 8.05 -29.27 11.93
CA LEU A 115 6.90 -29.74 11.16
C LEU A 115 5.60 -29.61 11.96
N GLU A 116 5.58 -30.05 13.21
CA GLU A 116 4.38 -29.96 14.09
C GLU A 116 3.92 -28.51 14.28
N LYS A 117 4.86 -27.59 14.56
CA LYS A 117 4.55 -26.16 14.69
C LYS A 117 3.98 -25.58 13.40
N ARG A 118 4.49 -26.04 12.27
CA ARG A 118 4.07 -25.58 10.96
C ARG A 118 2.67 -26.10 10.61
N GLU A 119 2.40 -27.39 10.83
CA GLU A 119 1.08 -27.99 10.61
C GLU A 119 -0.01 -27.29 11.41
N ALA A 120 0.29 -26.85 12.64
CA ALA A 120 -0.65 -26.05 13.44
C ALA A 120 -1.02 -24.72 12.76
N VAL A 121 -0.06 -24.05 12.12
CA VAL A 121 -0.30 -22.82 11.35
C VAL A 121 -1.02 -23.12 10.05
N ASP A 122 -0.62 -24.18 9.36
CA ASP A 122 -1.19 -24.61 8.08
C ASP A 122 -2.68 -24.95 8.20
N LEU A 123 -3.11 -25.54 9.32
CA LEU A 123 -4.53 -25.76 9.64
C LEU A 123 -5.35 -24.47 9.67
N LEU A 124 -4.81 -23.40 10.28
CA LEU A 124 -5.47 -22.09 10.31
C LEU A 124 -5.49 -21.45 8.92
N LEU A 125 -4.37 -21.54 8.20
CA LEU A 125 -4.25 -21.01 6.85
C LEU A 125 -5.20 -21.70 5.88
N HIS A 126 -5.40 -23.02 6.01
CA HIS A 126 -6.32 -23.79 5.20
C HIS A 126 -7.76 -23.27 5.34
N GLY A 127 -8.21 -23.01 6.57
CA GLY A 127 -9.53 -22.41 6.82
C GLY A 127 -9.69 -21.04 6.17
N CYS A 128 -8.67 -20.18 6.26
CA CYS A 128 -8.67 -18.87 5.60
C CYS A 128 -8.69 -18.98 4.07
N ILE A 129 -7.92 -19.91 3.48
CA ILE A 129 -7.88 -20.10 2.03
C ILE A 129 -9.24 -20.62 1.52
N GLN A 130 -9.88 -21.53 2.25
CA GLN A 130 -11.22 -22.01 1.91
C GLN A 130 -12.26 -20.89 1.92
N GLN A 131 -12.18 -19.96 2.88
CA GLN A 131 -13.04 -18.78 2.89
C GLN A 131 -12.79 -17.87 1.68
N ILE A 132 -11.54 -17.72 1.25
CA ILE A 132 -11.19 -16.96 0.04
C ILE A 132 -11.77 -17.63 -1.22
N PHE A 133 -11.66 -18.95 -1.34
CA PHE A 133 -12.25 -19.70 -2.46
C PHE A 133 -13.78 -19.73 -2.46
N ALA A 134 -14.42 -19.46 -1.32
CA ALA A 134 -15.88 -19.31 -1.25
C ALA A 134 -16.37 -17.95 -1.76
N LEU A 135 -15.48 -16.97 -1.98
CA LEU A 135 -15.86 -15.65 -2.48
C LEU A 135 -16.14 -15.69 -3.99
N PRO A 136 -17.15 -14.96 -4.48
CA PRO A 136 -17.44 -14.89 -5.90
C PRO A 136 -16.29 -14.22 -6.65
N GLY A 137 -15.71 -14.94 -7.62
CA GLY A 137 -14.60 -14.48 -8.44
C GLY A 137 -13.23 -15.07 -8.09
N PHE A 138 -13.18 -16.01 -7.13
CA PHE A 138 -12.11 -16.99 -6.98
C PHE A 138 -12.51 -18.34 -7.59
#